data_AF-A0A7C1KQL7-F1
#
_entry.id   AF-A0A7C1KQL7-F1
#
_cell.length_a   1.000
_cell.length_b   1.000
_cell.length_c   1.000
_cell.angle_alpha   90.00
_cell.angle_beta   90.00
_cell.angle_gamma   90.00
#
_symmetry.space_group_name_H-M   'P 1'
#
loop_
_entity.id
_entity.type
_entity.pdbx_description
1 polymer ?
#
loop_
_entity_poly.entity_id
_entity_poly.type
_entity_poly.pdbx_seq_one_letter_code
_entity_poly.pdbx_strand_id
1 'polypeptide(L)' 'MNRQNVTLSLPKSLLKKAKAIAADRGKSLSGLLRESLEEKVRETTGYKKARNRQLKLLKKGIDLRTGGQISLKREEIHVR' A
#
# COMPACT_ATOMS: atom_id res chain seq x y z
N MET A 1 17.58 -8.70 11.32
CA MET A 1 16.89 -8.94 10.04
C MET A 1 17.76 -9.82 9.17
N ASN A 2 17.27 -11.00 8.79
CA ASN A 2 18.00 -11.87 7.85
C ASN A 2 17.93 -11.26 6.43
N ARG A 3 19.06 -11.16 5.72
CA ARG A 3 19.14 -10.60 4.37
C ARG A 3 19.67 -11.67 3.42
N GLN A 4 19.02 -11.83 2.27
CA GLN A 4 19.47 -12.74 1.21
C GLN A 4 19.91 -11.92 0.00
N ASN A 5 21.12 -12.19 -0.50
CA ASN A 5 21.63 -11.55 -1.71
C ASN A 5 20.98 -12.15 -2.95
N VAL A 6 20.65 -11.29 -3.92
CA VAL A 6 20.05 -11.68 -5.20
C VAL A 6 20.84 -11.05 -6.34
N THR A 7 21.22 -11.85 -7.33
CA THR A 7 21.87 -11.39 -8.56
C THR A 7 20.83 -11.24 -9.66
N LEU A 8 20.80 -10.08 -10.33
CA LEU A 8 19.84 -9.80 -11.39
C LEU A 8 20.58 -9.55 -12.71
N SER A 9 20.11 -10.20 -13.77
CA SER A 9 20.51 -9.85 -15.14
C SER A 9 19.55 -8.78 -15.67
N LEU A 10 20.08 -7.59 -15.95
CA LEU A 10 19.30 -6.44 -16.42
C LEU A 10 19.92 -5.87 -17.71
N PRO A 11 19.11 -5.31 -18.63
CA PRO A 11 19.63 -4.63 -19.80
C PRO A 11 20.59 -3.51 -19.42
N LYS A 12 21.74 -3.40 -20.11
CA LYS A 12 22.75 -2.35 -19.84
C LYS A 12 22.17 -0.94 -19.93
N SER A 13 21.24 -0.72 -20.87
CA SER A 13 20.53 0.55 -21.05
C SER A 13 19.68 0.92 -19.82
N LEU A 14 18.99 -0.06 -19.23
CA LEU A 14 18.20 0.12 -18.01
C LEU A 14 19.10 0.40 -16.81
N LEU A 15 20.20 -0.35 -16.65
CA LEU A 15 21.18 -0.13 -15.59
C LEU A 15 21.76 1.29 -15.62
N LYS A 16 22.06 1.83 -16.81
CA LYS A 16 22.59 3.19 -16.96
C LYS A 16 21.58 4.24 -16.48
N LYS A 17 20.30 4.11 -16.87
CA LYS A 17 19.22 5.00 -16.43
C LYS A 17 18.98 4.89 -14.93
N ALA A 18 18.94 3.68 -14.40
CA ALA A 18 18.72 3.44 -12.97
C ALA A 18 19.85 4.03 -12.11
N LYS A 19 21.11 3.94 -12.56
CA LYS A 19 22.25 4.59 -11.89
C LYS A 19 22.11 6.12 -11.86
N ALA A 20 21.71 6.73 -12.98
CA ALA A 20 21.49 8.18 -13.04
C ALA A 20 20.39 8.62 -12.06
N ILE A 21 19.26 7.91 -12.02
CA ILE A 21 18.17 8.18 -11.07
C ILE A 21 18.62 7.98 -9.63
N ALA A 22 19.41 6.95 -9.35
CA ALA A 22 19.92 6.70 -8.01
C ALA A 22 20.84 7.84 -7.55
N ALA A 23 21.75 8.29 -8.44
CA ALA A 23 22.65 9.41 -8.16
C ALA A 23 21.90 10.73 -7.92
N ASP A 24 20.92 11.04 -8.77
CA ASP A 24 20.03 12.21 -8.65
C ASP A 24 19.31 12.25 -7.28
N ARG A 25 18.93 11.07 -6.77
CA ARG A 25 18.27 10.91 -5.47
C ARG A 25 19.23 10.74 -4.29
N GLY A 26 20.55 10.81 -4.50
CA GLY A 26 21.56 10.58 -3.45
C GLY A 26 21.58 9.16 -2.89
N LYS A 27 21.18 8.15 -3.68
CA LYS A 27 21.05 6.74 -3.26
C LYS A 27 21.98 5.83 -4.05
N SER A 28 22.33 4.70 -3.45
CA SER A 28 22.97 3.60 -4.20
C SER A 28 21.94 2.88 -5.08
N LEU A 29 22.40 2.25 -6.16
CA LEU A 29 21.53 1.46 -7.05
C LEU A 29 20.80 0.34 -6.28
N SER A 30 21.51 -0.40 -5.43
CA SER A 30 20.91 -1.43 -4.58
C SER A 30 19.93 -0.85 -3.56
N GLY A 31 20.18 0.39 -3.11
CA GLY A 31 19.25 1.15 -2.26
C GLY A 31 17.93 1.43 -2.98
N LEU A 32 18.02 2.00 -4.18
CA LEU A 32 16.87 2.31 -5.02
C LEU A 32 16.05 1.06 -5.36
N LEU A 33 16.73 -0.03 -5.74
CA LEU A 33 16.06 -1.31 -6.08
C LEU A 33 15.31 -1.89 -4.88
N ARG A 34 15.90 -1.82 -3.68
CA ARG A 34 15.24 -2.30 -2.46
C ARG A 34 13.98 -1.51 -2.15
N GLU A 35 14.06 -0.18 -2.21
CA GLU A 35 12.91 0.69 -1.93
C GLU A 35 11.77 0.45 -2.94
N SER A 36 12.07 0.37 -4.23
CA SER A 36 11.07 0.05 -5.25
C SER A 36 10.42 -1.32 -5.03
N LEU A 37 11.19 -2.32 -4.55
CA LEU A 37 10.63 -3.63 -4.23
C LEU A 37 9.73 -3.56 -2.99
N GLU A 38 10.19 -2.88 -1.93
CA GLU A 38 9.40 -2.66 -0.71
C GLU A 38 8.09 -1.92 -0.99
N GLU A 39 8.12 -0.90 -1.85
CA GLU A 39 6.95 -0.15 -2.29
C GLU A 39 5.96 -1.07 -3.01
N LYS A 40 6.40 -1.83 -4.02
CA LYS A 40 5.53 -2.77 -4.75
C LYS A 40 4.90 -3.83 -3.84
N VAL A 41 5.68 -4.36 -2.90
CA VAL A 41 5.18 -5.32 -1.90
C VAL A 41 4.16 -4.65 -1.00
N ARG A 42 4.43 -3.43 -0.53
CA ARG A 42 3.53 -2.67 0.35
C ARG A 42 2.22 -2.31 -0.34
N GLU A 43 2.26 -1.83 -1.58
CA GLU A 43 1.06 -1.57 -2.39
C GLU A 43 0.20 -2.83 -2.52
N THR A 44 0.83 -3.94 -2.92
CA THR A 44 0.13 -5.21 -3.14
C THR A 44 -0.46 -5.76 -1.85
N THR A 45 0.31 -5.75 -0.75
CA THR A 45 -0.12 -6.31 0.54
C THR A 45 -1.10 -5.39 1.26
N GLY A 46 -0.86 -4.08 1.23
CA GLY A 46 -1.73 -3.06 1.81
C GLY A 46 -3.10 -3.06 1.16
N TYR A 47 -3.15 -3.03 -0.18
CA TYR A 47 -4.40 -3.14 -0.93
C TYR A 47 -5.14 -4.45 -0.61
N LYS A 48 -4.46 -5.60 -0.69
CA LYS A 48 -5.08 -6.90 -0.35
C LYS A 48 -5.61 -6.94 1.07
N LYS A 49 -4.86 -6.41 2.04
CA LYS A 49 -5.28 -6.33 3.45
C LYS A 49 -6.51 -5.44 3.63
N ALA A 50 -6.51 -4.25 3.01
CA ALA A 50 -7.64 -3.32 3.06
C ALA A 50 -8.89 -3.93 2.40
N ARG A 51 -8.74 -4.54 1.21
CA ARG A 51 -9.80 -5.24 0.50
C ARG A 51 -10.39 -6.37 1.35
N ASN A 52 -9.54 -7.23 1.91
CA ASN A 52 -10.00 -8.35 2.74
C ASN A 52 -10.70 -7.88 4.01
N ARG A 53 -10.21 -6.81 4.65
CA ARG A 53 -10.87 -6.18 5.80
C ARG A 53 -12.26 -5.67 5.42
N GLN A 54 -12.38 -4.96 4.30
CA GLN A 54 -13.66 -4.41 3.84
C GLN A 54 -14.66 -5.50 3.47
N LEU A 55 -14.22 -6.55 2.77
CA LEU A 55 -15.08 -7.69 2.44
C LEU A 55 -15.60 -8.41 3.69
N LYS A 56 -14.78 -8.52 4.76
CA LYS A 56 -15.23 -9.07 6.04
C LYS A 56 -16.28 -8.18 6.70
N LEU A 57 -16.10 -6.86 6.68
CA LEU A 57 -17.08 -5.90 7.20
C LEU A 57 -18.41 -5.98 6.44
N LEU A 58 -18.37 -6.04 5.10
CA LEU A 58 -19.57 -6.18 4.28
C LEU A 58 -20.33 -7.49 4.55
N LYS A 59 -19.60 -8.61 4.69
CA LYS A 59 -20.21 -9.92 5.00
C LYS A 59 -20.81 -9.97 6.40
N LYS A 60 -20.14 -9.38 7.39
CA LYS A 60 -20.62 -9.34 8.77
C LYS A 60 -21.76 -8.35 8.95
N GLY A 61 -21.77 -7.28 8.16
CA GLY A 61 -22.55 -6.08 8.43
C GLY A 61 -21.95 -5.23 9.55
N ILE A 62 -22.46 -4.01 9.69
CA ILE A 62 -22.16 -3.12 10.82
C ILE A 62 -23.41 -3.06 11.66
N ASP A 63 -23.32 -3.45 12.93
CA ASP A 63 -24.40 -3.25 13.88
C ASP A 63 -24.43 -1.76 14.26
N LEU A 64 -25.46 -1.07 13.76
CA LEU A 64 -25.69 0.34 14.03
C LEU A 64 -26.42 0.56 15.37
N ARG A 65 -26.74 -0.50 16.12
CA ARG A 65 -27.50 -0.49 17.38
C ARG A 65 -28.86 0.20 17.27
N THR A 66 -29.42 0.25 16.07
CA THR A 66 -30.71 0.88 15.77
C THR A 66 -31.90 -0.06 15.98
N GLY A 67 -31.66 -1.36 16.19
CA GLY A 67 -32.74 -2.36 16.25
C GLY A 67 -33.60 -2.41 14.98
N GLY A 68 -33.07 -1.93 13.84
CA GLY A 68 -33.82 -1.81 12.58
C GLY A 68 -34.61 -0.50 12.42
N GLN A 69 -34.60 0.40 13.41
CA GLN A 69 -35.28 1.69 13.36
C GLN A 69 -34.28 2.84 13.38
N ILE A 70 -34.20 3.61 12.30
CA ILE A 70 -33.35 4.78 12.21
C ILE A 70 -34.17 6.00 12.65
N SER A 71 -33.95 6.48 13.88
CA SER A 71 -34.63 7.66 14.43
C SER A 71 -33.88 8.97 14.22
N LEU A 72 -32.56 8.90 13.99
CA LEU A 72 -31.71 10.08 13.77
C LEU A 72 -31.77 10.56 12.32
N LYS A 73 -31.96 11.88 12.15
CA LYS A 73 -31.88 12.54 10.85
C LYS A 73 -30.47 13.08 10.59
N ARG A 74 -30.07 13.17 9.33
CA ARG A 74 -28.74 13.65 8.93
C ARG A 74 -28.45 15.05 9.47
N GLU A 75 -29.47 15.91 9.51
CA GLU A 75 -29.36 17.28 9.99
C GLU A 75 -29.01 17.36 11.49
N GLU A 76 -29.31 16.31 12.27
CA GLU A 76 -29.08 16.28 13.72
C GLU A 76 -27.64 15.89 14.09
N ILE A 77 -26.90 15.26 13.17
CA ILE A 77 -25.52 14.78 13.36
C ILE A 77 -24.48 15.57 12.57
N HIS A 78 -24.91 16.40 11.61
CA HIS A 78 -24.00 17.18 10.79
C HIS A 78 -23.92 18.63 11.28
N VAL A 79 -22.84 18.96 11.99
CA VAL A 79 -22.50 20.35 12.31
C VAL A 79 -21.94 21.00 11.04
N ARG A 80 -22.59 22.07 10.56
CA ARG A 80 -22.11 22.89 9.44
C ARG A 80 -20.98 23.81 9.87
#